data_AF-A0A7Y8GI06-F1
#
_entry.id   AF-A0A7Y8GI06-F1
#
_cell.length_a   1.000
_cell.length_b   1.000
_cell.length_c   1.000
_cell.angle_alpha   90.00
_cell.angle_beta   90.00
_cell.angle_gamma   90.00
#
_symmetry.space_group_name_H-M   'P 1'
#
loop_
_entity.id
_entity.type
_entity.pdbx_description
1 polymer ?
#
loop_
_entity_poly.entity_id
_entity_poly.type
_entity_poly.pdbx_seq_one_letter_code
_entity_poly.pdbx_strand_id
1 'polypeptide(L)'
;AKSKLSRQSARREREPWLLASNLKQGEWNPAKIVAIYKRRMQIEEGFRDVKSEHLGLGLNLHRSHCPKRIEVLLLIAALANYLLFLTGLQARESGLERRYQSNSIKEKRVLSLWRLGLEYWRSCTGFGGRGHLEILERALRDEVSHQAQSLR
;
A
#
# COMPACT_ATOMS: atom_id res chain seq x y z
N ALA A 1 -5.77 31.69 -5.39
CA ALA A 1 -7.13 31.32 -5.89
C ALA A 1 -7.22 29.80 -6.06
N LYS A 2 -8.26 29.12 -5.55
CA LYS A 2 -8.42 27.66 -5.72
C LYS A 2 -8.74 27.33 -7.20
N SER A 3 -8.04 26.34 -7.76
CA SER A 3 -8.20 25.95 -9.17
C SER A 3 -9.62 25.45 -9.48
N LYS A 4 -10.07 25.57 -10.73
CA LYS A 4 -11.39 25.08 -11.18
C LYS A 4 -11.58 23.59 -10.91
N LEU A 5 -10.52 22.79 -11.10
CA LEU A 5 -10.48 21.35 -10.83
C LEU A 5 -10.68 21.04 -9.34
N SER A 6 -10.02 21.79 -8.44
CA SER A 6 -10.18 21.63 -6.99
C SER A 6 -11.63 21.85 -6.54
N ARG A 7 -12.32 22.84 -7.12
CA ARG A 7 -13.74 23.12 -6.82
C ARG A 7 -14.68 22.03 -7.35
N GLN A 8 -14.34 21.43 -8.49
CA GLN A 8 -15.13 20.33 -9.08
C GLN A 8 -15.01 19.05 -8.25
N SER A 9 -13.79 18.67 -7.83
CA SER A 9 -13.59 17.52 -6.94
C SER A 9 -14.31 17.71 -5.60
N ALA A 10 -14.20 18.90 -4.99
CA ALA A 10 -14.89 19.20 -3.74
C ALA A 10 -16.43 19.17 -3.85
N ARG A 11 -17.00 19.41 -5.03
CA ARG A 11 -18.45 19.25 -5.28
C ARG A 11 -18.83 17.78 -5.40
N ARG A 12 -18.06 16.97 -6.12
CA ARG A 12 -18.29 15.50 -6.20
C ARG A 12 -18.20 14.82 -4.84
N GLU A 13 -17.26 15.24 -4.01
CA GLU A 13 -17.10 14.66 -2.66
C GLU A 13 -18.23 15.02 -1.68
N ARG A 14 -19.10 15.99 -2.03
CA ARG A 14 -20.29 16.35 -1.22
C ARG A 14 -21.53 15.55 -1.56
N GLU A 15 -21.50 14.74 -2.61
CA GLU A 15 -22.64 13.89 -2.98
C GLU A 15 -22.75 12.72 -1.99
N PRO A 16 -23.97 12.38 -1.52
CA PRO A 16 -24.16 11.28 -0.58
C PRO A 16 -23.77 9.95 -1.24
N TRP A 17 -23.01 9.12 -0.52
CA TRP A 17 -22.60 7.81 -1.02
C TRP A 17 -23.70 6.78 -0.79
N LEU A 18 -24.20 6.17 -1.87
CA LEU A 18 -25.06 5.00 -1.81
C LEU A 18 -24.20 3.75 -1.97
N LEU A 19 -24.06 2.96 -0.90
CA LEU A 19 -23.24 1.76 -0.88
C LEU A 19 -24.12 0.51 -0.83
N ALA A 20 -24.00 -0.36 -1.84
CA ALA A 20 -24.61 -1.69 -1.84
C ALA A 20 -23.56 -2.74 -1.48
N SER A 21 -23.91 -3.73 -0.66
CA SER A 21 -23.00 -4.76 -0.20
C SER A 21 -23.65 -6.14 -0.27
N ASN A 22 -22.85 -7.16 -0.59
CA ASN A 22 -23.23 -8.57 -0.58
C ASN A 22 -22.78 -9.29 0.72
N LEU A 23 -22.39 -8.54 1.76
CA LEU A 23 -22.08 -9.11 3.07
C LEU A 23 -23.28 -9.89 3.61
N LYS A 24 -23.03 -10.90 4.45
CA LYS A 24 -24.12 -11.66 5.08
C LYS A 24 -24.94 -10.75 5.99
N GLN A 25 -26.23 -11.05 6.13
CA GLN A 25 -27.18 -10.21 6.88
C GLN A 25 -26.78 -10.00 8.35
N GLY A 26 -26.14 -10.99 8.98
CA GLY A 26 -25.57 -10.86 10.34
C GLY A 26 -24.33 -9.97 10.45
N GLU A 27 -23.76 -9.53 9.33
CA GLU A 27 -22.59 -8.64 9.25
C GLU A 27 -22.94 -7.26 8.67
N TRP A 28 -24.23 -6.95 8.50
CA TRP A 28 -24.71 -5.66 8.02
C TRP A 28 -24.54 -4.57 9.08
N ASN A 29 -23.32 -4.09 9.21
CA ASN A 29 -22.99 -2.90 10.00
C ASN A 29 -22.61 -1.77 9.03
N PRO A 30 -23.39 -0.66 8.98
CA PRO A 30 -23.07 0.49 8.13
C PRO A 30 -21.67 1.06 8.36
N ALA A 31 -21.19 1.08 9.61
CA ALA A 31 -19.84 1.57 9.92
C ALA A 31 -18.77 0.67 9.31
N LYS A 32 -18.97 -0.66 9.34
CA LYS A 32 -18.08 -1.65 8.72
C LYS A 32 -18.08 -1.52 7.20
N ILE A 33 -19.26 -1.36 6.58
CA ILE A 33 -19.39 -1.15 5.12
C ILE A 33 -18.65 0.12 4.69
N VAL A 34 -18.81 1.22 5.41
CA VAL A 34 -18.09 2.47 5.13
C VAL A 34 -16.59 2.31 5.36
N ALA A 35 -16.16 1.60 6.40
CA ALA A 35 -14.74 1.34 6.67
C ALA A 35 -14.08 0.50 5.57
N ILE A 36 -14.77 -0.52 5.06
CA ILE A 36 -14.33 -1.32 3.91
C ILE A 36 -14.25 -0.43 2.67
N TYR A 37 -15.29 0.34 2.38
CA TYR A 37 -15.34 1.19 1.19
C TYR A 37 -14.26 2.27 1.20
N LYS A 38 -13.91 2.83 2.37
CA LYS A 38 -12.82 3.79 2.53
C LYS A 38 -11.47 3.25 2.02
N ARG A 39 -11.23 1.93 2.10
CA ARG A 39 -9.98 1.32 1.59
C ARG A 39 -9.87 1.37 0.07
N ARG A 40 -10.95 1.65 -0.68
CA ARG A 40 -10.90 1.84 -2.14
C ARG A 40 -9.86 2.90 -2.57
N MET A 41 -9.62 3.90 -1.72
CA MET A 41 -8.61 4.94 -2.00
C MET A 41 -7.18 4.39 -2.03
N GLN A 42 -6.89 3.32 -1.27
CA GLN A 42 -5.57 2.68 -1.28
C GLN A 42 -5.23 2.10 -2.65
N ILE A 43 -6.24 1.65 -3.41
CA ILE A 43 -6.05 1.15 -4.77
C ILE A 43 -5.63 2.29 -5.70
N GLU A 44 -6.31 3.44 -5.63
CA GLU A 44 -5.97 4.61 -6.44
C GLU A 44 -4.58 5.17 -6.09
N GLU A 45 -4.24 5.20 -4.80
CA GLU A 45 -2.90 5.57 -4.32
C GLU A 45 -1.84 4.60 -4.83
N GLY A 46 -2.07 3.29 -4.75
CA GLY A 46 -1.16 2.28 -5.27
C GLY A 46 -0.91 2.43 -6.78
N PHE A 47 -1.96 2.66 -7.59
CA PHE A 47 -1.80 2.94 -9.01
C PHE A 47 -1.05 4.25 -9.29
N ARG A 48 -1.26 5.27 -8.46
CA ARG A 48 -0.54 6.55 -8.57
C ARG A 48 0.94 6.38 -8.26
N ASP A 49 1.27 5.63 -7.22
CA ASP A 49 2.66 5.38 -6.81
C ASP A 49 3.40 4.57 -7.87
N VAL A 50 2.80 3.50 -8.40
CA VAL A 50 3.39 2.72 -9.50
C VAL A 50 3.71 3.58 -10.73
N LYS A 51 2.87 4.58 -11.03
CA LYS A 51 3.06 5.52 -12.13
C LYS A 51 4.08 6.62 -11.83
N SER A 52 4.33 6.93 -10.55
CA SER A 52 5.20 8.00 -10.11
C SER A 52 6.66 7.71 -10.44
N GLU A 53 7.36 8.70 -11.00
CA GLU A 53 8.74 8.57 -11.46
C GLU A 53 9.75 8.68 -10.31
N HIS A 54 9.52 9.61 -9.38
CA HIS A 54 10.48 9.92 -8.32
C HIS A 54 10.35 9.03 -7.08
N LEU A 55 9.12 8.59 -6.79
CA LEU A 55 8.80 7.90 -5.53
C LEU A 55 8.31 6.47 -5.73
N GLY A 56 8.11 6.04 -6.98
CA GLY A 56 7.61 4.71 -7.32
C GLY A 56 8.37 4.07 -8.46
N LEU A 57 7.66 3.31 -9.31
CA LEU A 57 8.27 2.45 -10.34
C LEU A 57 8.38 3.12 -11.72
N GLY A 58 7.89 4.35 -11.88
CA GLY A 58 8.06 5.14 -13.09
C GLY A 58 7.46 4.52 -14.35
N LEU A 59 6.36 3.75 -14.25
CA LEU A 59 5.77 3.07 -15.42
C LEU A 59 5.43 4.01 -16.59
N ASN A 60 5.16 5.29 -16.34
CA ASN A 60 4.89 6.28 -17.38
C ASN A 60 6.09 6.57 -18.29
N LEU A 61 7.32 6.34 -17.82
CA LEU A 61 8.55 6.56 -18.59
C LEU A 61 8.69 5.60 -19.77
N HIS A 62 8.08 4.42 -19.67
CA HIS A 62 8.24 3.37 -20.68
C HIS A 62 7.47 3.65 -21.99
N ARG A 63 6.53 4.61 -21.98
CA ARG A 63 5.76 5.14 -23.13
C ARG A 63 5.29 4.09 -24.16
N SER A 64 5.03 2.87 -23.71
CA SER A 64 4.68 1.76 -24.60
C SER A 64 3.17 1.74 -24.84
N HIS A 65 2.76 1.54 -26.08
CA HIS A 65 1.35 1.42 -26.47
C HIS A 65 0.93 -0.02 -26.77
N CYS A 66 1.85 -0.99 -26.70
CA CYS A 66 1.55 -2.39 -26.97
C CYS A 66 0.96 -3.05 -25.70
N PRO A 67 -0.29 -3.56 -25.73
CA PRO A 67 -0.94 -4.13 -24.54
C PRO A 67 -0.13 -5.25 -23.89
N LYS A 68 0.45 -6.16 -24.69
CA LYS A 68 1.30 -7.25 -24.20
C LYS A 68 2.52 -6.76 -23.42
N ARG A 69 3.15 -5.66 -23.84
CA ARG A 69 4.30 -5.08 -23.13
C ARG A 69 3.87 -4.43 -21.82
N ILE A 70 2.74 -3.72 -21.83
CA ILE A 70 2.18 -3.12 -20.62
C ILE A 70 1.82 -4.20 -19.60
N GLU A 71 1.23 -5.31 -20.03
CA GLU A 71 0.90 -6.44 -19.17
C GLU A 71 2.14 -7.01 -18.46
N VAL A 72 3.22 -7.26 -19.22
CA VAL A 72 4.50 -7.73 -18.63
C VAL A 72 5.08 -6.71 -17.67
N LEU A 73 5.03 -5.41 -17.99
CA LEU A 73 5.52 -4.35 -17.10
C LEU A 73 4.69 -4.24 -15.81
N LEU A 74 3.37 -4.41 -15.91
CA LEU A 74 2.48 -4.43 -14.75
C LEU A 74 2.76 -5.65 -13.88
N LEU A 75 3.04 -6.81 -14.47
CA LEU A 75 3.45 -8.00 -13.73
C LEU A 75 4.77 -7.78 -13.00
N ILE A 76 5.79 -7.26 -13.68
CA ILE A 76 7.08 -6.91 -13.07
C ILE A 76 6.87 -5.91 -11.93
N ALA A 77 6.05 -4.88 -12.15
CA ALA A 77 5.73 -3.90 -11.13
C ALA A 77 5.01 -4.51 -9.92
N ALA A 78 4.08 -5.44 -10.14
CA ALA A 78 3.40 -6.16 -9.05
C ALA A 78 4.38 -7.00 -8.23
N LEU A 79 5.28 -7.74 -8.89
CA LEU A 79 6.32 -8.53 -8.23
C LEU A 79 7.30 -7.64 -7.45
N ALA A 80 7.73 -6.52 -8.03
CA ALA A 80 8.60 -5.55 -7.37
C ALA A 80 7.93 -4.96 -6.11
N ASN A 81 6.65 -4.60 -6.19
CA ASN A 81 5.89 -4.12 -5.03
C ASN A 81 5.74 -5.19 -3.95
N TYR A 82 5.56 -6.46 -4.36
CA TYR A 82 5.51 -7.58 -3.42
C TYR A 82 6.84 -7.74 -2.68
N LEU A 83 7.98 -7.70 -3.41
CA LEU A 83 9.30 -7.77 -2.78
C LEU A 83 9.54 -6.59 -1.83
N LEU A 84 9.18 -5.35 -2.23
CA LEU A 84 9.28 -4.17 -1.36
C LEU A 84 8.41 -4.28 -0.11
N PHE A 85 7.24 -4.91 -0.22
CA PHE A 85 6.40 -5.18 0.94
C PHE A 85 7.07 -6.16 1.92
N LEU A 86 7.66 -7.25 1.40
CA LEU A 86 8.40 -8.21 2.21
C LEU A 86 9.61 -7.56 2.90
N THR A 87 10.41 -6.77 2.18
CA THR A 87 11.56 -6.07 2.78
C THR A 87 11.12 -5.04 3.82
N GLY A 88 9.97 -4.38 3.62
CA GLY A 88 9.37 -3.49 4.61
C GLY A 88 8.94 -4.22 5.87
N LEU A 89 8.38 -5.43 5.73
CA LEU A 89 8.02 -6.30 6.84
C LEU A 89 9.25 -6.75 7.62
N GLN A 90 10.30 -7.18 6.92
CA GLN A 90 11.59 -7.52 7.51
C GLN A 90 12.20 -6.33 8.28
N ALA A 91 12.17 -5.13 7.70
CA ALA A 91 12.68 -3.93 8.33
C ALA A 91 11.89 -3.58 9.61
N ARG A 92 10.59 -3.86 9.62
CA ARG A 92 9.72 -3.70 10.81
C ARG A 92 10.10 -4.67 11.91
N GLU A 93 10.21 -5.96 11.61
CA GLU A 93 10.60 -6.98 12.59
C GLU A 93 12.01 -6.72 13.15
N SER A 94 12.90 -6.15 12.34
CA SER A 94 14.24 -5.74 12.76
C SER A 94 14.26 -4.44 13.59
N GLY A 95 13.11 -3.80 13.82
CA GLY A 95 12.98 -2.54 14.58
C GLY A 95 13.61 -1.32 13.89
N LEU A 96 13.94 -1.42 12.60
CA LEU A 96 14.66 -0.40 11.84
C LEU A 96 13.77 0.77 11.41
N GLU A 97 12.45 0.68 11.62
CA GLU A 97 11.51 1.76 11.31
C GLU A 97 11.94 3.09 11.94
N ARG A 98 12.53 3.04 13.14
CA ARG A 98 12.98 4.22 13.89
C ARG A 98 14.17 4.92 13.26
N ARG A 99 15.02 4.19 12.54
CA ARG A 99 16.22 4.75 11.90
C ARG A 99 15.87 5.57 10.65
N TYR A 100 14.78 5.23 9.98
CA TYR A 100 14.30 5.93 8.79
C TYR A 100 13.28 7.04 9.11
N GLN A 101 12.84 7.15 10.36
CA GLN A 101 11.95 8.22 10.80
C GLN A 101 12.77 9.39 11.36
N SER A 102 12.60 10.57 10.77
CA SER A 102 13.15 11.83 11.31
C SER A 102 12.28 12.44 12.40
N ASN A 103 11.03 11.97 12.55
CA ASN A 103 10.07 12.51 13.51
C ASN A 103 10.20 11.81 14.88
N SER A 104 10.02 12.58 15.95
CA SER A 104 10.09 12.08 17.34
C SER A 104 8.85 11.28 17.80
N ILE A 105 7.88 11.05 16.91
CA ILE A 105 6.63 10.33 17.21
C ILE A 105 6.93 8.84 17.29
N LYS A 106 6.78 8.23 18.47
CA LYS A 106 7.11 6.82 18.73
C LYS A 106 5.88 5.89 18.74
N GLU A 107 4.69 6.46 18.87
CA GLU A 107 3.44 5.72 19.10
C GLU A 107 2.74 5.30 17.81
N LYS A 108 3.04 5.98 16.70
CA LYS A 108 2.34 5.77 15.43
C LYS A 108 3.31 5.52 14.32
N ARG A 109 2.88 4.63 13.43
CA ARG A 109 3.59 4.32 12.20
C ARG A 109 3.48 5.49 11.23
N VAL A 110 4.62 6.14 10.95
CA VAL A 110 4.68 7.32 10.07
C VAL A 110 4.94 6.93 8.61
N LEU A 111 5.75 5.89 8.38
CA LEU A 111 6.11 5.41 7.04
C LEU A 111 5.27 4.19 6.64
N SER A 112 4.83 4.14 5.38
CA SER A 112 4.18 2.96 4.80
C SER A 112 5.15 1.78 4.68
N LEU A 113 4.64 0.53 4.61
CA LEU A 113 5.51 -0.67 4.49
C LEU A 113 6.36 -0.60 3.23
N TRP A 114 5.75 -0.19 2.13
CA TRP A 114 6.42 0.01 0.85
C TRP A 114 7.54 1.04 0.93
N ARG A 115 7.32 2.17 1.60
CA ARG A 115 8.35 3.20 1.73
C ARG A 115 9.51 2.72 2.59
N LEU A 116 9.19 2.10 3.73
CA LEU A 116 10.19 1.52 4.62
C LEU A 116 11.01 0.44 3.91
N GLY A 117 10.35 -0.45 3.17
CA GLY A 117 10.99 -1.51 2.41
C GLY A 117 11.89 -0.99 1.30
N LEU A 118 11.53 0.12 0.65
CA LEU A 118 12.38 0.79 -0.33
C LEU A 118 13.64 1.38 0.32
N GLU A 119 13.52 2.07 1.46
CA GLU A 119 14.70 2.63 2.15
C GLU A 119 15.59 1.52 2.74
N TYR A 120 14.98 0.44 3.23
CA TYR A 120 15.71 -0.74 3.69
C TYR A 120 16.47 -1.41 2.54
N TRP A 121 15.83 -1.60 1.39
CA TRP A 121 16.46 -2.15 0.19
C TRP A 121 17.64 -1.30 -0.30
N ARG A 122 17.54 0.03 -0.22
CA ARG A 122 18.63 0.94 -0.55
C ARG A 122 19.82 0.86 0.42
N SER A 123 19.56 0.48 1.68
CA SER A 123 20.55 0.50 2.76
C SER A 123 21.15 -0.87 3.08
N CYS A 124 20.47 -1.97 2.72
CA CYS A 124 20.89 -3.34 3.01
C CYS A 124 20.59 -4.24 1.81
N THR A 125 21.64 -4.85 1.25
CA THR A 125 21.57 -5.68 0.03
C THR A 125 21.37 -7.18 0.30
N GLY A 126 21.21 -7.59 1.56
CA GLY A 126 21.06 -8.99 1.94
C GLY A 126 19.61 -9.37 2.26
N PHE A 127 18.96 -10.12 1.37
CA PHE A 127 17.81 -10.96 1.78
C PHE A 127 18.36 -12.04 2.72
N GLY A 128 17.89 -12.07 3.96
CA GLY A 128 18.37 -13.02 4.97
C GLY A 128 18.16 -14.48 4.54
N GLY A 129 18.98 -15.39 5.05
CA GLY A 129 18.93 -16.83 4.73
C GLY A 129 17.62 -17.51 5.18
N ARG A 130 17.54 -18.85 5.03
CA ARG A 130 16.32 -19.65 5.29
C ARG A 130 15.57 -19.34 6.59
N GLY A 131 16.28 -19.13 7.71
CA GLY A 131 15.64 -18.79 8.99
C GLY A 131 14.94 -17.43 9.00
N HIS A 132 15.39 -16.48 8.16
CA HIS A 132 14.72 -15.20 7.99
C HIS A 132 13.38 -15.34 7.24
N LEU A 133 13.30 -16.30 6.32
CA LEU A 133 12.09 -16.56 5.54
C LEU A 133 10.95 -17.08 6.42
N GLU A 134 11.26 -17.93 7.41
CA GLU A 134 10.24 -18.45 8.35
C GLU A 134 9.68 -17.34 9.26
N ILE A 135 10.53 -16.44 9.73
CA ILE A 135 10.12 -15.26 10.51
C ILE A 135 9.22 -14.36 9.65
N LEU A 136 9.63 -14.14 8.41
CA LEU A 136 8.89 -13.32 7.46
C LEU A 136 7.54 -13.93 7.08
N GLU A 137 7.48 -15.26 6.90
CA GLU A 137 6.22 -15.97 6.66
C GLU A 137 5.27 -15.81 7.85
N ARG A 138 5.77 -15.95 9.07
CA ARG A 138 4.97 -15.74 10.27
C ARG A 138 4.47 -14.30 10.36
N ALA A 139 5.36 -13.33 10.18
CA ALA A 139 4.99 -11.92 10.17
C ALA A 139 3.96 -11.58 9.07
N LEU A 140 4.03 -12.24 7.91
CA LEU A 140 3.07 -12.09 6.83
C LEU A 140 1.70 -12.64 7.24
N ARG A 141 1.65 -13.82 7.85
CA ARG A 141 0.41 -14.42 8.37
C ARG A 141 -0.22 -13.56 9.46
N ASP A 142 0.60 -12.98 10.33
CA ASP A 142 0.15 -12.08 11.40
C ASP A 142 -0.40 -10.78 10.81
N GLU A 143 0.27 -10.19 9.82
CA GLU A 143 -0.21 -8.99 9.13
C GLU A 143 -1.55 -9.25 8.42
N VAL A 144 -1.67 -10.38 7.70
CA VAL A 144 -2.93 -10.77 7.04
C VAL A 144 -4.05 -10.95 8.07
N SER A 145 -3.75 -11.59 9.20
CA SER A 145 -4.70 -11.79 10.30
C SER A 145 -5.12 -10.47 10.94
N HIS A 146 -4.18 -9.55 11.17
CA HIS A 146 -4.44 -8.22 11.69
C HIS A 146 -5.30 -7.38 10.73
N GLN A 147 -4.99 -7.42 9.43
CA GLN A 147 -5.80 -6.78 8.40
C GLN A 147 -7.21 -7.38 8.35
N ALA A 148 -7.36 -8.70 8.51
CA ALA A 148 -8.65 -9.36 8.57
C ALA A 148 -9.46 -9.00 9.83
N GLN A 149 -8.81 -8.85 10.98
CA GLN A 149 -9.44 -8.42 12.22
C GLN A 149 -9.88 -6.97 12.19
N SER A 150 -9.09 -6.08 11.56
CA SER A 150 -9.46 -4.67 11.36
C SER A 150 -10.68 -4.46 10.44
N LEU A 151 -11.15 -5.53 9.79
CA LEU A 151 -12.37 -5.55 8.97
C LEU A 151 -13.60 -6.06 9.74
N ARG A 152 -13.42 -6.65 10.93
CA ARG A 152 -14.53 -7.14 11.78
C ARG A 152 -15.09 -6.00 12.62
#